data_AF-A0A954TQL4-F1
#
_entry.id   AF-A0A954TQL4-F1
#
_cell.length_a   1.000
_cell.length_b   1.000
_cell.length_c   1.000
_cell.angle_alpha   90.00
_cell.angle_beta   90.00
_cell.angle_gamma   90.00
#
_symmetry.space_group_name_H-M   'P 1'
#
loop_
_entity.id
_entity.type
_entity.pdbx_description
1 polymer ?
#
loop_
_entity_poly.entity_id
_entity_poly.type
_entity_poly.pdbx_seq_one_letter_code
_entity_poly.pdbx_strand_id
1 'polypeptide(L)'
;MIDTTTIAWVAVGWAIGWLHVTLLCRSTHRPTAWTPVLGVLRLGAVTAVLVVAALAGAILAAACGWAVAFVFGSIGFATRRTDRMRTARLASPSDQRNVPHAP
;
A
#
# COMPACT_ATOMS: atom_id res chain seq x y z
N MET A 1 -2.20 -22.25 -21.07
CA MET A 1 -1.94 -21.03 -21.86
C MET A 1 -2.41 -19.86 -21.00
N ILE A 2 -1.60 -18.82 -20.80
CA ILE A 2 -2.06 -17.62 -20.10
C ILE A 2 -2.75 -16.75 -21.15
N ASP A 3 -4.06 -16.63 -21.05
CA ASP A 3 -4.84 -15.85 -22.00
C ASP A 3 -4.76 -14.36 -21.66
N THR A 4 -4.93 -13.49 -22.66
CA THR A 4 -4.89 -12.02 -22.52
C THR A 4 -5.88 -11.50 -21.48
N THR A 5 -7.01 -12.18 -21.29
CA THR A 5 -8.00 -11.91 -20.24
C THR A 5 -7.41 -12.10 -18.84
N THR A 6 -6.60 -13.14 -18.64
CA THR A 6 -5.92 -13.41 -17.37
C THR A 6 -4.95 -12.27 -17.03
N ILE A 7 -4.17 -11.81 -18.01
CA ILE A 7 -3.23 -10.69 -17.84
C ILE A 7 -3.97 -9.39 -17.52
N ALA A 8 -5.10 -9.12 -18.19
CA ALA A 8 -5.92 -7.94 -17.93
C ALA A 8 -6.43 -7.94 -16.48
N TRP A 9 -6.92 -9.08 -15.97
CA TRP A 9 -7.39 -9.19 -14.60
C TRP A 9 -6.27 -9.05 -13.56
N VAL A 10 -5.08 -9.58 -13.84
CA VAL A 10 -3.89 -9.33 -13.00
C VAL A 10 -3.56 -7.83 -12.95
N ALA A 11 -3.55 -7.14 -14.09
CA ALA A 11 -3.25 -5.70 -14.16
C ALA A 11 -4.30 -4.85 -13.42
N VAL A 12 -5.58 -5.19 -13.56
CA VAL A 12 -6.68 -4.54 -12.83
C VAL A 12 -6.53 -4.76 -11.32
N GLY A 13 -6.30 -6.01 -10.89
CA GLY A 13 -6.03 -6.32 -9.49
C GLY A 13 -4.86 -5.52 -8.95
N TRP A 14 -3.77 -5.45 -9.72
CA TRP A 14 -2.56 -4.69 -9.35
C TRP A 14 -2.84 -3.20 -9.17
N ALA A 15 -3.54 -2.57 -10.12
CA ALA A 15 -3.90 -1.15 -10.03
C ALA A 15 -4.74 -0.84 -8.79
N ILE A 16 -5.69 -1.72 -8.44
CA ILE A 16 -6.54 -1.56 -7.26
C ILE A 16 -5.76 -1.76 -5.98
N GLY A 17 -4.87 -2.76 -5.92
CA GLY A 17 -4.00 -2.97 -4.77
C GLY A 17 -3.11 -1.75 -4.51
N TRP A 18 -2.56 -1.16 -5.58
CA TRP A 18 -1.77 0.06 -5.48
C TRP A 18 -2.59 1.28 -5.02
N LEU A 19 -3.78 1.48 -5.59
CA LEU A 19 -4.71 2.53 -5.16
C LEU A 19 -5.08 2.38 -3.68
N HIS A 20 -5.34 1.15 -3.24
CA HIS A 20 -5.69 0.86 -1.86
C HIS A 20 -4.56 1.25 -0.89
N VAL A 21 -3.32 0.87 -1.20
CA VAL A 21 -2.16 1.22 -0.39
C VAL A 21 -1.92 2.73 -0.38
N THR A 22 -1.95 3.39 -1.53
CA THR A 22 -1.71 4.86 -1.59
C THR A 22 -2.74 5.65 -0.78
N LEU A 23 -4.02 5.28 -0.86
CA LEU A 23 -5.09 5.90 -0.07
C LEU A 23 -4.95 5.58 1.43
N LEU A 24 -4.58 4.36 1.78
CA LEU A 24 -4.26 4.00 3.16
C LEU A 24 -3.15 4.89 3.71
N CYS A 25 -2.02 5.00 3.01
CA CYS A 25 -0.90 5.83 3.43
C CYS A 25 -1.30 7.30 3.62
N ARG A 26 -2.14 7.83 2.71
CA ARG A 26 -2.63 9.21 2.80
C ARG A 26 -3.50 9.42 4.04
N SER A 27 -4.38 8.45 4.34
CA SER A 27 -5.24 8.49 5.52
C SER A 27 -4.44 8.47 6.84
N THR A 28 -3.33 7.72 6.87
CA THR A 28 -2.46 7.63 8.05
C THR A 28 -1.66 8.92 8.29
N HIS A 29 -1.25 9.60 7.23
CA HIS A 29 -0.47 10.84 7.34
C HIS A 29 -1.32 12.09 7.58
N ARG A 30 -2.57 12.11 7.09
CA ARG A 30 -3.53 13.21 7.28
C ARG A 30 -4.91 12.66 7.60
N PRO A 31 -5.15 12.25 8.85
CA PRO A 31 -6.46 11.76 9.25
C PRO A 31 -7.48 12.90 9.22
N THR A 32 -8.49 12.76 8.37
CA THR A 32 -9.68 13.60 8.36
C THR A 32 -10.83 12.86 9.06
N ALA A 33 -11.88 13.56 9.47
CA ALA A 33 -13.09 12.93 10.02
C ALA A 33 -13.73 11.88 9.08
N TRP A 34 -13.40 11.94 7.78
CA TRP A 34 -13.88 11.03 6.74
C TRP A 34 -13.01 9.79 6.55
N THR A 35 -11.90 9.64 7.27
CA THR A 35 -11.02 8.46 7.16
C THR A 35 -11.73 7.11 7.32
N PRO A 36 -12.64 6.88 8.28
CA PRO A 36 -13.37 5.62 8.35
C PRO A 36 -14.29 5.41 7.13
N VAL A 37 -14.96 6.47 6.67
CA VAL A 37 -15.85 6.42 5.49
C VAL A 37 -15.06 6.07 4.22
N LEU A 38 -13.89 6.67 4.04
CA LEU A 38 -12.97 6.35 2.93
C LEU A 38 -12.43 4.92 3.02
N GLY A 39 -12.22 4.42 4.25
CA GLY A 39 -11.84 3.03 4.51
C GLY A 39 -12.91 2.02 4.10
N VAL A 40 -14.19 2.33 4.34
CA VAL A 40 -15.32 1.48 3.90
C VAL A 40 -15.47 1.55 2.37
N LEU A 41 -15.38 2.76 1.78
CA LEU A 41 -15.49 2.96 0.34
C LEU A 41 -14.43 2.19 -0.46
N ARG A 42 -13.16 2.18 0.01
CA ARG A 42 -12.12 1.38 -0.67
C ARG A 42 -12.35 -0.12 -0.53
N LEU A 43 -12.86 -0.58 0.62
CA LEU A 43 -13.17 -2.00 0.82
C LEU A 43 -14.29 -2.40 -0.13
N GLY A 44 -15.33 -1.57 -0.23
CA GLY A 44 -16.40 -1.74 -1.22
C GLY A 44 -15.88 -1.79 -2.66
N ALA A 45 -14.93 -0.93 -3.04
CA ALA A 45 -14.32 -0.95 -4.37
C ALA A 45 -13.53 -2.23 -4.65
N VAL A 46 -12.75 -2.73 -3.68
CA VAL A 46 -12.03 -4.01 -3.80
C VAL A 46 -13.03 -5.16 -3.94
N THR A 47 -14.06 -5.20 -3.09
CA THR A 47 -15.10 -6.23 -3.13
C THR A 47 -15.84 -6.20 -4.47
N ALA A 48 -16.22 -5.02 -4.98
CA ALA A 48 -16.88 -4.90 -6.27
C ALA A 48 -16.04 -5.50 -7.40
N VAL A 49 -14.74 -5.22 -7.42
CA VAL A 49 -13.88 -5.77 -8.48
C VAL A 49 -13.65 -7.27 -8.32
N LEU A 50 -13.52 -7.78 -7.10
CA LEU A 50 -13.46 -9.22 -6.87
C LEU A 50 -14.77 -9.91 -7.29
N VAL A 51 -15.93 -9.29 -7.10
CA VAL A 51 -17.22 -9.81 -7.57
C VAL A 51 -17.28 -9.82 -9.11
N VAL A 52 -16.86 -8.75 -9.79
CA VAL A 52 -16.82 -8.74 -11.27
C VAL A 52 -15.83 -9.78 -11.80
N ALA A 53 -14.67 -9.93 -11.17
CA ALA A 53 -13.69 -10.96 -11.52
C ALA A 53 -14.23 -12.37 -11.26
N ALA A 54 -15.08 -12.56 -10.23
CA ALA A 54 -15.76 -13.82 -9.95
C ALA A 54 -16.70 -14.21 -11.09
N LEU A 55 -17.53 -13.26 -11.53
CA LEU A 55 -18.47 -13.44 -12.63
C LEU A 55 -17.75 -13.74 -13.96
N ALA A 56 -16.54 -13.23 -14.14
CA ALA A 56 -15.69 -13.49 -15.31
C ALA A 56 -14.86 -14.80 -15.21
N GLY A 57 -14.96 -15.56 -14.12
CA GLY A 57 -14.16 -16.77 -13.91
C GLY A 57 -12.66 -16.52 -13.66
N ALA A 58 -12.27 -15.27 -13.43
CA ALA A 58 -10.88 -14.83 -13.32
C ALA A 58 -10.52 -14.34 -11.90
N ILE A 59 -11.28 -14.79 -10.89
CA ILE A 59 -11.16 -14.32 -9.50
C ILE A 59 -9.74 -14.51 -8.95
N LEU A 60 -9.10 -15.63 -9.27
CA LEU A 60 -7.74 -15.96 -8.85
C LEU A 60 -6.72 -14.99 -9.44
N ALA A 61 -6.88 -14.63 -10.71
CA ALA A 61 -5.98 -13.71 -11.40
C ALA A 61 -6.08 -12.29 -10.81
N ALA A 62 -7.30 -11.80 -10.61
CA ALA A 62 -7.54 -10.49 -10.00
C ALA A 62 -7.10 -10.43 -8.54
N ALA A 63 -7.38 -11.48 -7.76
CA ALA A 63 -6.95 -11.57 -6.36
C ALA A 63 -5.42 -11.64 -6.22
N CYS A 64 -4.75 -12.41 -7.08
CA CYS A 64 -3.28 -12.45 -7.12
C CYS A 64 -2.68 -11.09 -7.45
N GLY A 65 -3.17 -10.41 -8.50
CA GLY A 65 -2.71 -9.07 -8.85
C GLY A 65 -2.86 -8.07 -7.70
N TRP A 66 -4.03 -8.10 -7.03
CA TRP A 66 -4.31 -7.26 -5.87
C TRP A 66 -3.39 -7.56 -4.69
N ALA A 67 -3.23 -8.84 -4.32
CA ALA A 67 -2.41 -9.27 -3.20
C ALA A 67 -0.94 -8.87 -3.40
N VAL A 68 -0.39 -9.09 -4.60
CA VAL A 68 0.99 -8.70 -4.94
C VAL A 68 1.16 -7.20 -4.80
N ALA A 69 0.29 -6.39 -5.42
CA ALA A 69 0.39 -4.93 -5.32
C ALA A 69 0.24 -4.44 -3.87
N PHE A 70 -0.63 -5.06 -3.08
CA PHE A 70 -0.83 -4.70 -1.69
C PHE A 70 0.40 -5.01 -0.83
N VAL A 71 1.01 -6.17 -0.99
CA VAL A 71 2.23 -6.58 -0.27
C VAL A 71 3.40 -5.67 -0.65
N PHE A 72 3.67 -5.48 -1.94
CA PHE A 72 4.77 -4.61 -2.37
C PHE A 72 4.55 -3.15 -1.96
N GLY A 73 3.32 -2.65 -2.08
CA GLY A 73 2.97 -1.30 -1.66
C GLY A 73 3.15 -1.10 -0.15
N SER A 74 2.73 -2.05 0.67
CA SER A 74 2.84 -1.98 2.14
C SER A 74 4.28 -2.10 2.61
N ILE A 75 5.08 -2.99 2.01
CA ILE A 75 6.53 -3.08 2.28
C ILE A 75 7.22 -1.77 1.90
N GLY A 76 6.98 -1.25 0.69
CA GLY A 76 7.55 0.01 0.23
C GLY A 76 7.11 1.24 1.04
N PHE A 77 5.98 1.15 1.74
CA PHE A 77 5.57 2.16 2.72
C PHE A 77 6.31 1.99 4.05
N ALA A 78 6.41 0.76 4.55
CA ALA A 78 7.11 0.46 5.79
C ALA A 78 8.58 0.87 5.74
N THR A 79 9.29 0.55 4.64
CA THR A 79 10.69 0.95 4.44
C THR A 79 10.86 2.48 4.46
N ARG A 80 10.01 3.20 3.70
CA ARG A 80 10.03 4.67 3.69
C ARG A 80 9.73 5.29 5.05
N ARG A 81 8.91 4.66 5.88
CA ARG A 81 8.64 5.11 7.25
C ARG A 81 9.87 4.92 8.14
N THR A 82 10.53 3.76 8.04
CA THR A 82 11.75 3.46 8.79
C THR A 82 12.88 4.45 8.46
N ASP A 83 13.07 4.78 7.18
CA ASP A 83 14.09 5.75 6.76
C ASP A 83 13.84 7.15 7.34
N ARG A 84 12.59 7.63 7.32
CA ARG A 84 12.23 8.93 7.92
C ARG A 84 12.47 8.98 9.43
N MET A 85 12.21 7.87 10.14
CA MET A 85 12.51 7.80 11.57
C MET A 85 14.02 7.78 11.83
N ARG A 86 14.80 7.11 10.97
CA ARG A 86 16.26 7.06 11.05
C ARG A 86 16.87 8.45 10.81
N THR A 87 16.42 9.18 9.80
CA THR A 87 16.89 10.55 9.54
C THR A 87 16.47 11.53 10.64
N ALA A 88 15.26 11.41 11.19
CA ALA A 88 14.82 12.23 12.31
C ALA A 88 15.64 11.99 13.58
N ARG A 89 16.06 10.74 13.85
CA ARG A 89 16.99 10.43 14.96
C ARG A 89 18.36 11.09 14.75
N LEU A 90 18.95 10.95 13.57
CA LEU A 90 20.24 11.55 13.24
C LEU A 90 20.22 13.09 13.25
N ALA A 91 19.07 13.70 12.98
CA ALA A 91 18.87 15.15 13.05
C ALA A 91 18.58 15.66 14.47
N SER A 92 18.41 14.77 15.47
CA SER A 92 18.14 15.18 16.85
C SER A 92 19.41 15.75 17.51
N PRO A 93 19.37 16.98 18.06
CA PRO A 93 20.51 17.61 18.73
C PRO A 93 21.03 16.85 19.97
N SER A 94 20.22 15.94 20.52
CA SER A 94 20.59 15.11 21.67
C SER A 94 21.61 14.03 21.32
N ASP A 95 21.60 13.51 20.08
CA ASP A 95 22.53 12.46 19.63
C ASP A 95 23.90 13.06 19.26
N GLN A 96 23.93 14.32 18.80
CA GLN A 96 25.19 15.04 18.53
C GLN A 96 25.98 15.38 19.80
N ARG A 97 25.35 15.39 20.97
CA ARG A 97 26.02 15.61 22.27
C ARG A 97 26.78 14.40 22.79
N ASN A 98 26.53 13.20 22.23
CA ASN A 98 27.18 11.95 22.62
C ASN A 98 28.28 11.50 21.64
N VAL A 99 28.67 12.34 20.68
CA VAL A 99 29.84 12.06 19.83
C VAL A 99 31.08 12.27 20.70
N PRO A 100 31.88 11.23 20.99
CA PRO A 100 33.12 11.40 21.73
C PRO A 100 34.01 12.33 20.93
N HIS A 101 34.36 13.49 21.49
CA HIS A 101 35.45 14.29 20.96
C HIS A 101 36.71 13.44 21.09
N ALA A 102 37.19 12.90 19.97
CA ALA A 102 38.47 12.23 19.91
C ALA A 102 39.55 13.25 20.33
N PRO A 103 40.50 12.85 21.22
CA PRO A 103 41.59 13.72 21.66
C PRO A 103 42.58 14.03 20.53
#